data_AF-A0A1H1DMY0-F1
#
_entry.id   AF-A0A1H1DMY0-F1
#
_cell.length_a   1.000
_cell.length_b   1.000
_cell.length_c   1.000
_cell.angle_alpha   90.00
_cell.angle_beta   90.00
_cell.angle_gamma   90.00
#
_symmetry.space_group_name_H-M   'P 1'
#
loop_
_entity.id
_entity.type
_entity.pdbx_description
1 polymer ?
#
loop_
_entity_poly.entity_id
_entity_poly.type
_entity_poly.pdbx_seq_one_letter_code
_entity_poly.pdbx_strand_id
1 'polypeptide(L)' 'MKNLKKLNRKSLEQISGAGVPPISHCNGCPTGAFGPNDIHSCEAYWNLPETCRKCVLVSMECFTIISEL' A
#
# COMPACT_ATOMS: atom_id res chain seq x y z
N MET A 1 -10.86 30.52 12.24
CA MET A 1 -11.29 29.52 11.23
C MET A 1 -10.33 29.60 10.05
N LYS A 2 -9.65 28.49 9.69
CA LYS A 2 -8.77 28.48 8.52
C LYS A 2 -9.62 28.61 7.26
N ASN A 3 -9.29 29.56 6.38
CA ASN A 3 -9.96 29.74 5.08
C ASN A 3 -9.62 28.55 4.17
N LEU A 4 -10.37 27.46 4.28
CA LEU A 4 -10.22 26.32 3.39
C LEU A 4 -10.80 26.71 2.03
N LYS A 5 -9.92 27.07 1.08
CA LYS A 5 -10.32 27.32 -0.30
C LYS A 5 -10.99 26.05 -0.84
N LYS A 6 -12.24 26.18 -1.29
CA LYS A 6 -12.98 25.08 -1.93
C LYS A 6 -12.27 24.73 -3.24
N LEU A 7 -11.51 23.65 -3.23
CA LEU A 7 -10.87 23.12 -4.43
C LEU A 7 -11.94 22.50 -5.32
N ASN A 8 -11.91 22.83 -6.61
CA ASN A 8 -12.71 22.11 -7.58
C ASN A 8 -12.08 20.73 -7.83
N ARG A 9 -12.86 19.80 -8.39
CA ARG A 9 -12.43 18.41 -8.60
C ARG A 9 -11.15 18.30 -9.45
N LYS A 10 -11.02 19.09 -10.53
CA LYS A 10 -9.83 19.09 -11.39
C LYS A 10 -8.58 19.53 -10.63
N SER A 11 -8.72 20.53 -9.75
CA SER A 11 -7.62 20.99 -8.89
C SER A 11 -7.28 19.97 -7.81
N LEU A 12 -8.25 19.21 -7.31
CA LEU A 12 -8.00 18.15 -6.34
C LEU A 12 -7.21 16.99 -6.96
N GLU A 13 -7.51 16.62 -8.20
CA GLU A 13 -6.78 15.59 -8.97
C GLU A 13 -5.30 15.97 -9.19
N GLN A 14 -4.97 17.26 -9.19
CA GLN A 14 -3.61 17.78 -9.35
C GLN A 14 -2.85 17.91 -8.03
N ILE A 15 -3.51 17.77 -6.89
CA ILE A 15 -2.85 17.82 -5.59
C ILE A 15 -2.20 16.47 -5.35
N SER A 16 -0.89 16.43 -5.51
CA SER A 16 -0.06 15.41 -4.89
C SER A 16 -0.26 15.55 -3.38
N GLY A 17 -0.83 14.54 -2.72
CA GLY A 17 -0.96 14.55 -1.26
C GLY A 17 0.42 14.76 -0.61
N ALA A 18 0.44 15.16 0.67
CA ALA A 18 1.68 15.28 1.46
C ALA A 18 2.40 13.94 1.71
N GLY A 19 2.01 12.87 1.00
CA GLY A 19 2.82 11.70 0.84
C GLY A 19 4.02 12.08 0.00
N VAL A 20 5.20 11.95 0.60
CA VAL A 20 6.47 11.65 -0.08
C VAL A 20 6.17 11.01 -1.44
N PRO A 21 6.75 11.48 -2.57
CA PRO A 21 6.45 10.92 -3.88
C PRO A 21 6.40 9.40 -3.78
N PRO A 22 5.35 8.74 -4.29
CA PRO A 22 5.36 7.30 -4.27
C PRO A 22 6.63 6.89 -5.02
N ILE A 23 7.20 5.76 -4.68
CA ILE A 23 8.11 4.99 -5.55
C ILE A 23 9.61 5.02 -5.21
N SER A 24 10.24 5.99 -4.52
CA SER A 24 11.69 5.81 -4.22
C SER A 24 11.93 4.59 -3.30
N HIS A 25 11.09 4.42 -2.28
CA HIS A 25 11.18 3.32 -1.32
C HIS A 25 10.61 1.99 -1.86
N CYS A 26 9.80 2.05 -2.91
CA CYS A 26 9.23 0.87 -3.58
C CYS A 26 10.05 0.44 -4.81
N ASN A 27 11.04 1.23 -5.22
CA ASN A 27 11.94 0.88 -6.32
C ASN A 27 12.71 -0.41 -5.97
N GLY A 28 12.58 -1.42 -6.82
CA GLY A 28 13.17 -2.74 -6.61
C GLY A 28 12.33 -3.70 -5.76
N CYS A 29 11.17 -3.26 -5.26
CA CYS A 29 10.22 -4.18 -4.64
C CYS A 29 9.54 -5.06 -5.72
N PRO A 30 9.21 -6.32 -5.39
CA PRO A 30 8.51 -7.20 -6.30
C PRO A 30 7.12 -6.66 -6.66
N THR A 31 6.73 -6.87 -7.90
CA THR A 31 5.41 -6.52 -8.42
C THR A 31 4.51 -7.75 -8.47
N GLY A 32 3.19 -7.53 -8.41
CA GLY A 32 2.19 -8.59 -8.37
C GLY A 32 1.50 -8.71 -7.01
N ALA A 33 0.41 -9.48 -6.99
CA ALA A 33 -0.35 -9.76 -5.78
C ALA A 33 0.26 -10.93 -4.99
N PHE A 34 0.09 -10.90 -3.68
CA PHE A 34 0.52 -11.93 -2.74
C PHE A 34 -0.69 -12.58 -2.07
N GLY A 35 -0.80 -13.90 -2.14
CA GLY A 35 -1.97 -14.62 -1.66
C GLY A 35 -1.92 -16.12 -1.98
N PRO A 36 -2.84 -16.92 -1.44
CA PRO A 36 -2.87 -18.37 -1.66
C PRO A 36 -3.08 -18.77 -3.13
N ASN A 37 -3.75 -17.90 -3.90
CA ASN A 37 -4.08 -18.12 -5.31
C ASN A 37 -3.47 -17.04 -6.24
N ASP A 38 -2.51 -16.25 -5.73
CA ASP A 38 -1.89 -15.16 -6.48
C ASP A 38 -0.50 -15.55 -7.01
N ILE A 39 0.15 -14.61 -7.71
CA ILE A 39 1.48 -14.79 -8.31
C ILE A 39 2.53 -15.15 -7.25
N HIS A 40 2.42 -14.56 -6.05
CA HIS A 40 3.33 -14.80 -4.94
C HIS A 40 2.59 -15.37 -3.73
N SER A 41 3.23 -16.23 -2.95
CA SER A 41 2.63 -16.82 -1.75
C SER A 41 2.56 -15.84 -0.57
N CYS A 42 1.72 -16.13 0.43
CA CYS A 42 1.69 -15.38 1.68
C CYS A 42 3.04 -15.40 2.43
N GLU A 43 3.78 -16.51 2.37
CA GLU A 43 5.13 -16.60 2.96
C GLU A 43 6.11 -15.66 2.26
N ALA A 44 6.01 -15.55 0.93
CA ALA A 44 6.83 -14.60 0.17
C ALA A 44 6.57 -13.16 0.61
N TYR A 45 5.31 -12.80 0.95
CA TYR A 45 4.97 -11.49 1.50
C TYR A 45 5.64 -11.24 2.85
N TRP A 46 5.57 -12.20 3.78
CA TRP A 46 6.14 -12.05 5.12
C TRP A 46 7.68 -11.99 5.13
N ASN A 47 8.32 -12.56 4.11
CA ASN A 47 9.77 -12.48 3.90
C ASN A 47 10.23 -11.16 3.25
N LEU A 48 9.31 -10.29 2.81
CA LEU A 48 9.69 -9.00 2.25
C LEU A 48 10.23 -8.05 3.33
N PRO A 49 11.21 -7.19 2.97
CA PRO A 49 11.55 -6.03 3.78
C PRO A 49 10.29 -5.24 4.14
N GLU A 50 10.24 -4.69 5.36
CA GLU A 50 9.08 -3.91 5.82
C GLU A 50 8.75 -2.74 4.90
N THR A 51 9.76 -2.18 4.22
CA THR A 51 9.59 -1.16 3.19
C THR A 51 8.77 -1.67 2.01
N CYS A 52 9.06 -2.88 1.52
CA CYS A 52 8.35 -3.47 0.39
C CYS A 52 6.97 -3.99 0.76
N ARG A 53 6.74 -4.44 2.00
CA ARG A 53 5.40 -4.86 2.47
C ARG A 53 4.35 -3.74 2.39
N LYS A 54 4.79 -2.48 2.45
CA LYS A 54 3.94 -1.28 2.28
C LYS A 54 3.68 -0.90 0.81
N CYS A 55 4.34 -1.58 -0.12
CA CYS A 55 4.34 -1.26 -1.55
C CYS A 55 3.61 -2.30 -2.42
N VAL A 56 3.22 -3.45 -1.86
CA VAL A 56 2.64 -4.58 -2.60
C VAL A 56 1.20 -4.84 -2.19
N LEU A 57 0.43 -5.44 -3.09
CA LEU A 57 -0.94 -5.89 -2.80
C LEU A 57 -0.88 -7.28 -2.17
N VAL A 58 -1.57 -7.47 -1.05
CA VAL A 58 -1.62 -8.74 -0.32
C VAL A 58 -3.06 -9.11 0.03
N SER A 59 -3.41 -10.38 -0.13
CA SER A 59 -4.69 -10.94 0.27
C SER A 59 -4.83 -10.91 1.79
N MET A 60 -6.05 -10.60 2.27
CA MET A 60 -6.39 -10.64 3.69
C MET A 60 -6.20 -12.04 4.30
N GLU A 61 -6.26 -13.09 3.47
CA GLU A 61 -6.04 -14.48 3.89
C GLU A 61 -4.60 -14.74 4.36
N CYS A 62 -3.65 -13.86 4.02
CA CYS A 62 -2.28 -13.93 4.52
C CYS A 62 -2.13 -13.46 5.98
N PHE A 63 -3.20 -12.90 6.56
CA PHE A 63 -3.24 -12.45 7.95
C PHE A 63 -4.11 -13.41 8.77
N THR A 64 -3.52 -13.98 9.82
CA THR A 64 -4.28 -14.77 10.79
C THR A 64 -5.12 -13.82 11.64
N ILE A 65 -6.42 -14.08 11.75
CA ILE A 65 -7.28 -13.36 12.70
C ILE A 65 -6.80 -13.74 14.10
N ILE A 66 -6.27 -12.76 14.85
CA ILE A 66 -6.08 -12.92 16.30
C ILE A 66 -7.46 -12.78 16.91
N SER A 67 -8.20 -13.89 16.97
CA SER A 67 -9.39 -14.00 17.79
C SER A 67 -8.91 -14.08 19.24
N GLU A 68 -8.74 -12.94 19.91
CA GLU A 68 -8.54 -12.92 21.35
C GLU A 68 -9.76 -13.58 22.03
N LEU A 69 -9.44 -14.57 22.86
CA LEU A 69 -10.33 -15.40 23.68
C LEU A 69 -10.65 -14.66 24.99
#